data_AF-A0A959E5D2-F1
#
_entry.id   AF-A0A959E5D2-F1
#
_cell.length_a   1.000
_cell.length_b   1.000
_cell.length_c   1.000
_cell.angle_alpha   90.00
_cell.angle_beta   90.00
_cell.angle_gamma   90.00
#
_symmetry.space_group_name_H-M   'P 1'
#
loop_
_entity.id
_entity.type
_entity.pdbx_description
1 polymer ?
#
loop_
_entity_poly.entity_id
_entity_poly.type
_entity_poly.pdbx_seq_one_letter_code
_entity_poly.pdbx_strand_id
1 'polypeptide(L)'
;MRKLTGLFCFLFLGGAHLPAQIQRIMHQDVETGEAATIRIEICNDFVVEPWVGSNLLLETTVKIDEGTEAILKYYIEKGRYKIDADTTGGVIRLYCEESDRKVLGTKSGAWKETIVTRVFIPESFAKTAEQTWTKNGSPAEPARKGNQPD
;
A
#
# COMPACT_ATOMS: atom_id res chain seq x y z
N MET A 1 56.95 -18.64 39.68
CA MET A 1 57.18 -19.13 38.29
C MET A 1 56.29 -20.36 38.11
N ARG A 2 55.40 -20.57 37.14
CA ARG A 2 55.03 -19.94 35.86
C ARG A 2 53.50 -20.09 35.68
N LYS A 3 52.92 -19.15 34.93
CA LYS A 3 51.52 -19.07 34.48
C LYS A 3 51.22 -20.17 33.45
N LEU A 4 50.01 -20.73 33.45
CA LEU A 4 49.42 -21.51 32.34
C LEU A 4 47.94 -21.78 32.71
N THR A 5 46.89 -21.55 31.93
CA THR A 5 46.61 -20.85 30.68
C THR A 5 45.08 -20.66 30.69
N GLY A 6 44.61 -19.48 30.28
CA GLY A 6 43.19 -19.16 30.25
C GLY A 6 42.41 -20.10 29.32
N LEU A 7 41.30 -20.64 29.81
CA LEU A 7 40.34 -21.39 29.03
C LEU A 7 39.62 -20.42 28.08
N PHE A 8 39.88 -20.64 26.79
CA PHE A 8 39.44 -19.84 25.67
C PHE A 8 37.92 -19.99 25.46
N CYS A 9 37.13 -19.03 25.92
CA CYS A 9 35.73 -18.85 25.51
C CYS A 9 35.70 -18.36 24.05
N PHE A 10 35.56 -19.28 23.09
CA PHE A 10 35.31 -18.95 21.68
C PHE A 10 34.28 -19.93 21.13
N LEU A 11 33.01 -19.68 21.46
CA LEU A 11 31.90 -20.50 20.99
C LEU A 11 30.65 -19.64 20.78
N PHE A 12 30.78 -18.53 20.05
CA PHE A 12 29.63 -17.76 19.56
C PHE A 12 29.98 -16.99 18.28
N LEU A 13 30.20 -17.70 17.17
CA LEU A 13 30.11 -17.13 15.83
C LEU A 13 29.40 -18.10 14.87
N GLY A 14 28.22 -18.57 15.27
CA GLY A 14 27.21 -19.02 14.31
C GLY A 14 26.38 -17.81 13.91
N GLY A 15 26.84 -17.06 12.90
CA GLY A 15 26.09 -15.94 12.35
C GLY A 15 24.79 -16.45 11.75
N ALA A 16 23.67 -16.18 12.42
CA ALA A 16 22.36 -16.38 11.83
C ALA A 16 22.24 -15.48 10.59
N HIS A 17 22.34 -16.06 9.40
CA HIS A 17 21.93 -15.41 8.16
C HIS A 17 20.41 -15.30 8.20
N LEU A 18 19.90 -14.29 8.91
CA LEU A 18 18.50 -13.91 8.75
C LEU A 18 18.32 -13.47 7.29
N PRO A 19 17.38 -14.08 6.53
CA PRO A 19 17.09 -13.61 5.18
C PRO A 19 16.69 -12.14 5.28
N ALA A 20 17.45 -11.28 4.61
CA ALA A 20 17.16 -9.87 4.58
C ALA A 20 15.85 -9.66 3.81
N GLN A 21 14.76 -9.37 4.52
CA GLN A 21 13.53 -8.90 3.91
C GLN A 21 13.71 -7.44 3.53
N ILE A 22 13.43 -7.12 2.26
CA ILE A 22 13.52 -5.75 1.77
C ILE A 22 12.15 -5.10 1.92
N GLN A 23 12.12 -3.89 2.48
CA GLN A 23 10.90 -3.13 2.70
C GLN A 23 11.07 -1.68 2.22
N ARG A 24 10.07 -1.16 1.50
CA ARG A 24 9.95 0.25 1.16
C ARG A 24 8.57 0.78 1.48
N ILE A 25 8.51 2.06 1.85
CA ILE A 25 7.28 2.81 2.08
C ILE A 25 7.30 3.97 1.10
N MET A 26 6.26 4.09 0.27
CA MET A 26 6.06 5.21 -0.63
C MET A 26 4.87 6.04 -0.16
N HIS A 27 4.95 7.36 -0.32
CA HIS A 27 3.88 8.28 0.02
C HIS A 27 3.38 8.97 -1.24
N GLN A 28 2.07 9.14 -1.37
CA GLN A 28 1.43 9.88 -2.46
C GLN A 28 0.32 10.77 -1.90
N ASP A 29 0.32 12.04 -2.31
CA ASP A 29 -0.77 12.97 -2.02
C ASP A 29 -1.72 13.04 -3.22
N VAL A 30 -3.02 13.06 -2.95
CA VAL A 30 -4.06 13.29 -3.97
C VAL A 30 -4.93 14.44 -3.49
N GLU A 31 -4.97 15.52 -4.26
CA GLU A 31 -5.81 16.68 -3.96
C GLU A 31 -7.29 16.29 -4.01
N THR A 32 -8.06 16.64 -2.98
CA THR A 32 -9.50 16.38 -2.99
C THR A 32 -10.28 17.43 -3.77
N GLY A 33 -9.78 18.67 -3.81
CA GLY A 33 -10.43 19.80 -4.47
C GLY A 33 -11.91 19.93 -4.10
N GLU A 34 -12.77 19.97 -5.12
CA GLU A 34 -14.22 20.06 -4.97
C GLU A 34 -14.91 18.69 -4.96
N ALA A 35 -14.17 17.57 -4.94
CA ALA A 35 -14.75 16.25 -4.97
C ALA A 35 -15.71 16.02 -3.80
N ALA A 36 -16.88 15.48 -4.12
CA ALA A 36 -17.91 15.09 -3.18
C ALA A 36 -17.80 13.62 -2.78
N THR A 37 -17.14 12.79 -3.60
CA THR A 37 -17.07 11.35 -3.39
C THR A 37 -15.67 10.83 -3.65
N ILE A 38 -15.25 9.86 -2.84
CA ILE A 38 -14.02 9.09 -3.01
C ILE A 38 -14.41 7.63 -3.16
N ARG A 39 -13.88 6.98 -4.20
CA ARG A 39 -14.05 5.56 -4.47
C ARG A 39 -12.69 4.88 -4.51
N ILE A 40 -12.52 3.83 -3.72
CA ILE A 40 -11.25 3.11 -3.59
C ILE A 40 -11.32 1.77 -4.33
N GLU A 41 -10.58 1.65 -5.42
CA GLU A 41 -10.47 0.44 -6.25
C GLU A 41 -9.00 -0.04 -6.30
N ILE A 42 -8.37 -0.10 -5.13
CA ILE A 42 -7.00 -0.57 -4.98
C ILE A 42 -6.97 -2.10 -5.06
N CYS A 43 -6.09 -2.62 -5.91
CA CYS A 43 -5.91 -4.05 -6.19
C CYS A 43 -5.18 -4.84 -5.09
N ASN A 44 -4.57 -4.14 -4.15
CA ASN A 44 -3.82 -4.69 -3.02
C ASN A 44 -4.64 -4.60 -1.74
N ASP A 45 -4.17 -5.28 -0.69
CA ASP A 45 -4.68 -5.04 0.66
C ASP A 45 -4.57 -3.56 1.01
N PHE A 46 -5.64 -3.01 1.57
CA PHE A 46 -5.66 -1.63 2.02
C PHE A 46 -6.41 -1.47 3.33
N VAL A 47 -6.03 -0.44 4.07
CA VAL A 47 -6.73 0.04 5.27
C VAL A 47 -7.01 1.52 5.13
N VAL A 48 -8.09 1.98 5.75
CA VAL A 48 -8.51 3.38 5.70
C VAL A 48 -8.43 3.97 7.08
N GLU A 49 -7.77 5.12 7.20
CA GLU A 49 -7.59 5.86 8.44
C GLU A 49 -8.13 7.29 8.26
N PRO A 50 -8.95 7.83 9.18
CA PRO A 50 -9.30 9.24 9.15
C PRO A 50 -8.09 10.11 9.50
N TRP A 51 -7.97 11.30 8.92
CA TRP A 51 -6.92 12.26 9.30
C TRP A 51 -7.36 13.73 9.18
N VAL A 52 -6.67 14.59 9.93
CA VAL A 52 -6.88 16.04 9.97
C VAL A 52 -6.11 16.71 8.83
N GLY A 53 -6.48 16.40 7.58
CA GLY A 53 -5.90 16.97 6.37
C GLY A 53 -6.98 17.38 5.37
N SER A 54 -6.61 18.14 4.33
CA SER A 54 -7.50 18.50 3.22
C SER A 54 -7.37 17.59 2.01
N ASN A 55 -6.28 16.84 1.91
CA ASN A 55 -5.96 15.95 0.79
C ASN A 55 -6.15 14.49 1.20
N LEU A 56 -6.16 13.58 0.24
CA LEU A 56 -5.92 12.16 0.54
C LEU A 56 -4.41 11.97 0.65
N LEU A 57 -3.96 11.27 1.68
CA LEU A 57 -2.60 10.78 1.77
C LEU A 57 -2.65 9.26 1.63
N LEU A 58 -1.79 8.72 0.78
CA LEU A 58 -1.60 7.30 0.59
C LEU A 58 -0.22 6.96 1.09
N GLU A 59 -0.07 5.92 1.90
CA GLU A 59 1.22 5.25 2.01
C GLU A 59 1.12 3.78 1.61
N THR A 60 2.00 3.36 0.72
CA THR A 60 2.08 1.98 0.23
C THR A 60 3.36 1.37 0.76
N THR A 61 3.22 0.34 1.60
CA THR A 61 4.33 -0.49 2.07
C THR A 61 4.48 -1.69 1.15
N VAL A 62 5.68 -1.88 0.62
CA VAL A 62 6.04 -3.05 -0.21
C VAL A 62 7.13 -3.84 0.50
N LYS A 63 6.95 -5.15 0.56
CA LYS A 63 7.95 -6.12 1.03
C LYS A 63 8.22 -7.16 -0.04
N ILE A 64 9.49 -7.44 -0.29
CA ILE A 64 9.93 -8.53 -1.17
C ILE A 64 10.88 -9.43 -0.38
N ASP A 65 10.51 -10.71 -0.27
CA ASP A 65 11.38 -11.73 0.29
C ASP A 65 12.36 -12.21 -0.78
N GLU A 66 13.64 -12.38 -0.42
CA GLU A 66 14.71 -12.88 -1.31
C GLU A 66 15.06 -11.99 -2.53
N GLY A 67 14.48 -10.79 -2.61
CA GLY A 67 14.80 -9.79 -3.63
C GLY A 67 16.11 -9.04 -3.35
N THR A 68 16.41 -8.04 -4.20
CA THR A 68 17.50 -7.06 -3.97
C THR A 68 16.95 -5.64 -3.90
N GLU A 69 17.64 -4.74 -3.20
CA GLU A 69 17.17 -3.35 -3.10
C GLU A 69 17.07 -2.69 -4.48
N ALA A 70 18.03 -3.01 -5.36
CA ALA A 70 18.05 -2.52 -6.73
C ALA A 70 16.82 -2.96 -7.54
N ILE A 71 16.36 -4.21 -7.38
CA ILE A 71 15.20 -4.70 -8.13
C ILE A 71 13.90 -4.08 -7.60
N LEU A 72 13.76 -3.90 -6.29
CA LEU A 72 12.60 -3.22 -5.71
C LEU A 72 12.53 -1.77 -6.22
N LYS A 73 13.66 -1.05 -6.16
CA LYS A 73 13.77 0.31 -6.70
C LYS A 73 13.38 0.37 -8.17
N TYR A 74 13.88 -0.56 -9.00
CA TYR A 74 13.52 -0.64 -10.41
C TYR A 74 12.00 -0.75 -10.62
N TYR A 75 11.32 -1.64 -9.88
CA TYR A 75 9.87 -1.79 -10.02
C TYR A 75 9.07 -0.59 -9.50
N ILE A 76 9.53 0.05 -8.42
CA ILE A 76 8.94 1.31 -7.94
C ILE A 76 9.02 2.38 -9.03
N GLU A 77 10.20 2.56 -9.64
CA GLU A 77 10.42 3.55 -10.71
C GLU A 77 9.61 3.25 -11.98
N LYS A 78 9.23 1.98 -12.20
CA LYS A 78 8.33 1.57 -13.29
C LYS A 78 6.85 1.78 -12.98
N GLY A 79 6.50 2.30 -11.81
CA GLY A 79 5.11 2.55 -11.43
C GLY A 79 4.34 1.30 -10.98
N ARG A 80 5.00 0.16 -10.79
CA ARG A 80 4.36 -1.12 -10.42
C ARG A 80 3.43 -0.98 -9.20
N TYR A 81 3.85 -0.15 -8.25
CA TYR A 81 3.16 0.05 -6.97
C TYR A 81 2.42 1.38 -6.87
N LYS A 82 2.38 2.16 -7.95
CA LYS A 82 1.74 3.46 -7.95
C LYS A 82 0.22 3.29 -7.89
N ILE A 83 -0.40 4.05 -6.99
CA ILE A 83 -1.84 4.27 -6.99
C ILE A 83 -2.10 5.54 -7.79
N ASP A 84 -2.94 5.45 -8.81
CA ASP A 84 -3.36 6.59 -9.61
C ASP A 84 -4.74 7.09 -9.17
N ALA A 85 -5.04 8.33 -9.54
CA ALA A 85 -6.28 9.00 -9.20
C ALA A 85 -6.90 9.64 -10.44
N ASP A 86 -8.17 9.29 -10.72
CA ASP A 86 -8.98 9.98 -11.73
C ASP A 86 -10.07 10.80 -11.01
N THR A 87 -10.27 12.05 -11.43
CA THR A 87 -11.30 12.92 -10.89
C THR A 87 -12.29 13.29 -11.98
N THR A 88 -13.47 12.68 -11.94
CA THR A 88 -14.52 12.92 -12.93
C THR A 88 -15.86 13.12 -12.21
N GLY A 89 -16.59 14.19 -12.57
CA GLY A 89 -17.94 14.44 -12.04
C GLY A 89 -18.01 14.61 -10.52
N GLY A 90 -16.95 15.15 -9.89
CA GLY A 90 -16.87 15.29 -8.43
C GLY A 90 -16.56 13.98 -7.69
N VAL A 91 -16.18 12.92 -8.40
CA VAL A 91 -15.75 11.64 -7.84
C VAL A 91 -14.26 11.46 -8.07
N ILE A 92 -13.51 11.21 -6.99
CA ILE A 92 -12.13 10.74 -7.05
C ILE A 92 -12.14 9.22 -7.02
N ARG A 93 -11.58 8.59 -8.05
CA ARG A 93 -11.38 7.15 -8.12
C ARG A 93 -9.89 6.84 -7.92
N LEU A 94 -9.56 6.14 -6.84
CA LEU A 94 -8.21 5.63 -6.59
C LEU A 94 -8.08 4.21 -7.14
N TYR A 95 -7.04 3.92 -7.91
CA TYR A 95 -6.83 2.59 -8.51
C TYR A 95 -5.34 2.27 -8.70
N CYS A 96 -5.00 0.99 -8.79
CA CYS A 96 -3.63 0.59 -9.13
C CYS A 96 -3.31 0.94 -10.60
N GLU A 97 -2.20 1.62 -10.85
CA GLU A 97 -1.73 1.89 -12.22
C GLU A 97 -1.44 0.57 -12.97
N GLU A 98 -0.78 -0.38 -12.30
CA GLU A 98 -0.59 -1.75 -12.77
C GLU A 98 -1.43 -2.70 -11.91
N SER A 99 -2.59 -3.13 -12.43
CA SER A 99 -3.50 -4.06 -11.76
C SER A 99 -3.21 -5.53 -12.08
N ASP A 100 -2.71 -5.84 -13.28
CA ASP A 100 -2.31 -7.19 -13.70
C ASP A 100 -0.78 -7.37 -13.60
N ARG A 101 -0.33 -7.63 -12.37
CA ARG A 101 1.10 -7.71 -12.06
C ARG A 101 1.65 -9.10 -12.32
N LYS A 102 2.74 -9.16 -13.11
CA LYS A 102 3.52 -10.40 -13.25
C LYS A 102 4.18 -10.79 -11.92
N VAL A 103 4.24 -12.08 -11.63
CA VAL A 103 4.96 -12.63 -10.47
C VAL A 103 6.43 -12.21 -10.52
N LEU A 104 6.94 -11.70 -9.40
CA LEU A 104 8.35 -11.37 -9.26
C LEU A 104 9.18 -12.63 -9.01
N GLY A 105 10.40 -12.66 -9.52
CA GLY A 105 11.31 -13.78 -9.30
C GLY A 105 12.28 -13.98 -10.44
N THR A 106 13.03 -15.06 -10.35
CA THR A 106 13.94 -15.52 -11.39
C THR A 106 13.39 -16.81 -12.02
N LYS A 107 14.11 -17.34 -13.01
CA LYS A 107 13.80 -18.67 -13.56
C LYS A 107 13.86 -19.80 -12.51
N SER A 108 14.54 -19.58 -11.38
CA SER A 108 14.73 -20.58 -10.33
C SER A 108 13.71 -20.49 -9.20
N GLY A 109 12.86 -19.46 -9.16
CA GLY A 109 11.85 -19.33 -8.10
C GLY A 109 11.15 -17.96 -8.09
N ALA A 110 9.92 -17.96 -7.60
CA ALA A 110 9.13 -16.75 -7.37
C ALA A 110 9.51 -16.12 -6.02
N TRP A 111 9.66 -14.81 -5.99
CA TRP A 111 9.81 -14.04 -4.75
C TRP A 111 8.43 -13.76 -4.15
N LYS A 112 8.34 -13.80 -2.82
CA LYS A 112 7.12 -13.42 -2.13
C LYS A 112 7.04 -11.90 -2.05
N GLU A 113 5.99 -11.35 -2.65
CA GLU A 113 5.67 -9.92 -2.65
C GLU A 113 4.48 -9.67 -1.74
N THR A 114 4.61 -8.71 -0.81
CA THR A 114 3.51 -8.27 0.08
C THR A 114 3.34 -6.76 -0.06
N ILE A 115 2.14 -6.31 -0.38
CA ILE A 115 1.83 -4.89 -0.62
C ILE A 115 0.62 -4.51 0.22
N VAL A 116 0.75 -3.46 1.04
CA VAL A 116 -0.36 -2.91 1.84
C VAL A 116 -0.41 -1.41 1.67
N THR A 117 -1.58 -0.86 1.37
CA THR A 117 -1.79 0.58 1.24
C THR A 117 -2.64 1.14 2.39
N ARG A 118 -2.12 2.13 3.10
CA ARG A 118 -2.90 2.93 4.04
C ARG A 118 -3.44 4.15 3.31
N VAL A 119 -4.76 4.33 3.34
CA VAL A 119 -5.45 5.46 2.73
C VAL A 119 -5.94 6.37 3.85
N PHE A 120 -5.28 7.51 4.01
CA PHE A 120 -5.66 8.55 4.96
C PHE A 120 -6.69 9.47 4.31
N ILE A 121 -7.94 9.40 4.78
CA ILE A 121 -9.07 10.16 4.22
C ILE A 121 -9.42 11.33 5.14
N PRO A 122 -9.57 12.57 4.63
CA PRO A 122 -10.01 13.70 5.44
C PRO A 122 -11.27 13.41 6.24
N GLU A 123 -11.30 13.86 7.49
CA GLU A 123 -12.48 13.72 8.37
C GLU A 123 -13.76 14.38 7.80
N SER A 124 -13.61 15.26 6.80
CA SER A 124 -14.72 15.82 6.05
C SER A 124 -15.47 14.80 5.18
N PHE A 125 -14.99 13.56 5.06
CA PHE A 125 -15.66 12.47 4.35
C PHE A 125 -16.04 11.34 5.30
N ALA A 126 -17.25 10.82 5.15
CA ALA A 126 -17.74 9.67 5.91
C ALA A 126 -17.95 8.48 4.97
N LYS A 127 -17.71 7.26 5.48
CA LYS A 127 -17.96 6.03 4.73
C LYS A 127 -19.47 5.88 4.52
N THR A 128 -19.91 5.79 3.27
CA THR A 128 -21.33 5.70 2.90
C THR A 128 -21.70 4.36 2.27
N ALA A 129 -20.73 3.68 1.65
CA ALA A 129 -20.90 2.34 1.12
C ALA A 129 -19.58 1.56 1.19
N GLU A 130 -19.58 0.34 0.63
CA GLU A 130 -18.36 -0.40 0.41
C GLU A 130 -17.43 0.41 -0.49
N GLN A 131 -16.17 0.56 -0.05
CA GLN A 131 -15.13 1.30 -0.77
C GLN A 131 -15.50 2.74 -1.19
N THR A 132 -16.51 3.35 -0.56
CA THR A 132 -17.03 4.67 -0.94
C THR A 132 -17.16 5.58 0.27
N TRP A 133 -16.65 6.80 0.13
CA TRP A 133 -16.73 7.87 1.11
C TRP A 133 -17.31 9.12 0.47
N THR A 134 -18.21 9.80 1.18
CA THR A 134 -18.88 11.01 0.70
C THR A 134 -18.62 12.17 1.65
N LYS A 135 -18.44 13.36 1.09
CA LYS A 135 -18.22 14.59 1.85
C LYS A 135 -19.44 14.88 2.73
N ASN A 136 -19.19 15.20 3.99
CA ASN A 136 -20.22 15.50 4.98
C ASN A 136 -21.08 16.67 4.48
N GLY A 137 -22.40 16.48 4.44
CA GLY A 137 -23.35 17.50 3.97
C GLY A 137 -23.59 17.55 2.46
N SER A 138 -22.93 16.70 1.66
CA SER A 138 -23.27 16.53 0.24
C SER A 138 -24.44 15.53 0.11
N PRO A 139 -25.41 15.73 -0.80
CA PRO A 139 -26.48 14.75 -1.02
C PRO A 139 -25.87 13.39 -1.38
N ALA A 140 -26.17 12.36 -0.59
CA ALA A 140 -25.84 10.99 -0.98
C ALA A 140 -26.55 10.69 -2.31
N GLU A 141 -25.82 10.26 -3.33
CA GLU A 141 -26.42 9.80 -4.58
C GLU A 141 -27.45 8.71 -4.24
N PRO A 142 -28.73 8.86 -4.62
CA PRO A 142 -29.76 7.92 -4.23
C PRO A 142 -29.42 6.55 -4.80
N ALA A 143 -29.37 5.54 -3.92
CA ALA A 143 -29.23 4.14 -4.31
C ALA A 143 -30.21 3.83 -5.45
N ARG A 144 -29.68 3.40 -6.60
CA ARG A 144 -30.52 2.89 -7.70
C ARG A 144 -31.33 1.72 -7.14
N LYS A 145 -32.62 1.96 -6.88
CA LYS A 145 -33.59 0.88 -6.60
C LYS A 145 -33.55 -0.05 -7.80
N GLY A 146 -33.10 -1.29 -7.58
CA GLY A 146 -33.21 -2.34 -8.58
C GLY A 146 -34.66 -2.51 -8.98
N ASN A 147 -34.93 -2.49 -10.29
CA ASN A 147 -36.23 -2.85 -10.83
C ASN A 147 -36.55 -4.30 -10.44
N GLN A 148 -37.57 -4.47 -9.61
CA GLN A 148 -38.29 -5.74 -9.46
C GLN A 148 -39.27 -5.83 -10.64
N PRO A 149 -39.25 -6.87 -11.48
CA PRO A 149 -40.28 -7.05 -12.49
C PRO A 149 -41.57 -7.59 -11.85
N ASP A 150 -42.70 -7.11 -12.36
CA ASP A 150 -44.07 -7.57 -12.05
C ASP A 150 -44.30 -9.04 -12.46
#